data_AF-A0A1A9RVW2-F1
#
_entry.id   AF-A0A1A9RVW2-F1
#
_cell.length_a   1.000
_cell.length_b   1.000
_cell.length_c   1.000
_cell.angle_alpha   90.00
_cell.angle_beta   90.00
_cell.angle_gamma   90.00
#
_symmetry.space_group_name_H-M   'P 1'
#
loop_
_entity.id
_entity.type
_entity.pdbx_description
1 polymer ?
#
loop_
_entity_poly.entity_id
_entity_poly.type
_entity_poly.pdbx_seq_one_letter_code
_entity_poly.pdbx_strand_id
1 'polypeptide(L)'
;MSEIIATVREIRVGRPKAFARNQVSGIDKQPVPGIIAVGPTGLEGDGVGDPRYHGGADKALHCYAQAHYAYWQRQFPANPHFRAGGFGENLCIEGTDEWQVCLGDQWQIGTARFEVSQGRQPCWKLNERFEIADMAERVQHNLRCGWYLRVLQTGGIQAGDSVALLSRPFPDWPLVRILALIDSRSCDETALREVLALPLPASWRQMFERRLETGVCEDWQRRLYG
;
A
#
# COMPACT_ATOMS: atom_id res chain seq x y z
N MET A 1 4.17 26.62 -7.68
CA MET A 1 4.79 25.35 -8.13
C MET A 1 4.45 24.32 -7.08
N SER A 2 3.97 23.15 -7.47
CA SER A 2 3.64 22.06 -6.53
C SER A 2 4.90 21.57 -5.84
N GLU A 3 4.79 21.22 -4.56
CA GLU A 3 5.90 20.69 -3.75
C GLU A 3 6.32 19.32 -4.27
N ILE A 4 7.62 19.09 -4.47
CA ILE A 4 8.15 17.76 -4.79
C ILE A 4 8.46 17.05 -3.48
N ILE A 5 7.74 15.96 -3.22
CA ILE A 5 7.83 15.22 -1.95
C ILE A 5 8.60 13.90 -2.07
N ALA A 6 8.77 13.37 -3.28
CA ALA A 6 9.42 12.09 -3.52
C ALA A 6 9.83 11.89 -4.99
N THR A 7 10.47 10.76 -5.27
CA THR A 7 10.81 10.27 -6.62
C THR A 7 10.44 8.80 -6.77
N VAL A 8 9.95 8.41 -7.94
CA VAL A 8 9.71 7.00 -8.28
C VAL A 8 11.03 6.37 -8.73
N ARG A 9 11.61 5.46 -7.94
CA ARG A 9 12.89 4.83 -8.24
C ARG A 9 12.78 3.68 -9.21
N GLU A 10 11.75 2.86 -9.02
CA GLU A 10 11.45 1.73 -9.89
C GLU A 10 9.94 1.64 -10.07
N ILE A 11 9.55 1.25 -11.28
CA ILE A 11 8.19 0.83 -11.60
C ILE A 11 8.22 -0.65 -11.90
N ARG A 12 7.27 -1.39 -11.33
CA ARG A 12 7.22 -2.85 -11.42
C ARG A 12 5.83 -3.33 -11.76
N VAL A 13 5.75 -4.31 -12.64
CA VAL A 13 4.49 -4.98 -13.02
C VAL A 13 4.66 -6.48 -12.98
N GLY A 14 3.57 -7.20 -12.78
CA GLY A 14 3.56 -8.65 -12.81
C GLY A 14 2.16 -9.19 -13.02
N ARG A 15 2.04 -10.18 -13.88
CA ARG A 15 0.81 -10.95 -14.01
C ARG A 15 0.72 -12.02 -12.92
N PRO A 16 -0.48 -12.35 -12.43
CA PRO A 16 -0.65 -13.41 -11.45
C PRO A 16 -0.11 -14.74 -11.97
N LYS A 17 0.64 -15.44 -11.11
CA LYS A 17 1.15 -16.79 -11.34
C LYS A 17 0.75 -17.70 -10.18
N ALA A 18 0.88 -19.01 -10.39
CA ALA A 18 0.74 -19.99 -9.31
C ALA A 18 1.66 -19.62 -8.14
N PHE A 19 1.13 -19.73 -6.93
CA PHE A 19 1.76 -19.34 -5.68
C PHE A 19 1.43 -20.37 -4.59
N ALA A 20 1.92 -20.14 -3.38
CA ALA A 20 1.70 -21.01 -2.23
C ALA A 20 0.22 -21.32 -1.96
N ARG A 21 -0.03 -22.48 -1.34
CA ARG A 21 -1.35 -22.96 -0.92
C ARG A 21 -2.39 -23.03 -2.05
N ASN A 22 -1.96 -23.40 -3.25
CA ASN A 22 -2.79 -23.48 -4.46
C ASN A 22 -3.48 -22.16 -4.86
N GLN A 23 -2.92 -21.03 -4.43
CA GLN A 23 -3.44 -19.70 -4.76
C GLN A 23 -2.63 -19.07 -5.89
N VAL A 24 -3.16 -18.01 -6.50
CA VAL A 24 -2.44 -17.19 -7.47
C VAL A 24 -2.06 -15.85 -6.88
N SER A 25 -0.92 -15.30 -7.32
CA SER A 25 -0.41 -14.02 -6.81
C SER A 25 0.38 -13.26 -7.86
N GLY A 26 0.16 -11.95 -7.91
CA GLY A 26 0.98 -10.98 -8.67
C GLY A 26 2.02 -10.28 -7.80
N ILE A 27 2.42 -10.89 -6.67
CA ILE A 27 3.35 -10.27 -5.72
C ILE A 27 4.77 -10.16 -6.28
N ASP A 28 5.16 -11.04 -7.21
CA ASP A 28 6.50 -11.06 -7.78
C ASP A 28 6.61 -10.20 -9.05
N LYS A 29 6.51 -8.88 -8.86
CA LYS A 29 6.58 -7.90 -9.95
C LYS A 29 8.01 -7.65 -10.40
N GLN A 30 8.20 -7.54 -11.72
CA GLN A 30 9.48 -7.29 -12.35
C GLN A 30 9.62 -5.81 -12.74
N PRO A 31 10.82 -5.24 -12.69
CA PRO A 31 11.03 -3.85 -13.09
C PRO A 31 10.75 -3.66 -14.58
N VAL A 32 10.15 -2.52 -14.93
CA VAL A 32 9.88 -2.13 -16.31
C VAL A 32 10.68 -0.88 -16.68
N PRO A 33 11.41 -0.88 -17.81
CA PRO A 33 12.09 0.31 -18.30
C PRO A 33 11.12 1.22 -19.07
N GLY A 34 11.42 2.52 -19.07
CA GLY A 34 10.72 3.51 -19.89
C GLY A 34 9.34 3.89 -19.36
N ILE A 35 8.58 4.58 -20.22
CA ILE A 35 7.22 5.05 -19.92
C ILE A 35 6.24 3.88 -19.97
N ILE A 36 5.40 3.78 -18.94
CA ILE A 36 4.30 2.83 -18.85
C ILE A 36 2.96 3.55 -18.75
N ALA A 37 1.95 3.01 -19.45
CA ALA A 37 0.60 3.53 -19.40
C ALA A 37 -0.09 3.22 -18.06
N VAL A 38 -0.75 4.23 -17.50
CA VAL A 38 -1.58 4.16 -16.30
C VAL A 38 -3.04 4.07 -16.73
N GLY A 39 -3.66 2.91 -16.54
CA GLY A 39 -5.10 2.70 -16.70
C GLY A 39 -5.88 3.06 -15.42
N PRO A 40 -7.22 3.03 -15.46
CA PRO A 40 -8.07 3.42 -14.33
C PRO A 40 -7.92 2.51 -13.09
N THR A 41 -7.44 1.28 -13.27
CA THR A 41 -7.35 0.27 -12.21
C THR A 41 -5.97 -0.35 -12.06
N GLY A 42 -4.95 0.17 -12.76
CA GLY A 42 -3.58 -0.35 -12.68
C GLY A 42 -2.71 0.07 -13.86
N LEU A 43 -1.46 -0.39 -13.82
CA LEU A 43 -0.49 -0.20 -14.91
C LEU A 43 -0.74 -1.21 -16.03
N GLU A 44 -0.40 -0.81 -17.26
CA GLU A 44 -0.40 -1.73 -18.40
C GLU A 44 0.47 -2.97 -18.12
N GLY A 45 -0.09 -4.16 -18.34
CA GLY A 45 0.61 -5.42 -18.11
C GLY A 45 0.68 -5.89 -16.66
N ASP A 46 0.22 -5.09 -15.68
CA ASP A 46 0.08 -5.52 -14.29
C ASP A 46 -1.22 -6.28 -14.06
N GLY A 47 -1.23 -7.18 -13.07
CA GLY A 47 -2.44 -7.88 -12.68
C GLY A 47 -2.44 -8.34 -11.22
N VAL A 48 -3.63 -8.59 -10.70
CA VAL A 48 -3.86 -9.02 -9.31
C VAL A 48 -4.40 -10.45 -9.26
N GLY A 49 -3.92 -11.25 -8.31
CA GLY A 49 -4.29 -12.66 -8.21
C GLY A 49 -5.71 -12.90 -7.71
N ASP A 50 -6.25 -12.01 -6.87
CA ASP A 50 -7.64 -12.08 -6.42
C ASP A 50 -8.26 -10.68 -6.44
N PRO A 51 -9.09 -10.35 -7.45
CA PRO A 51 -9.67 -9.02 -7.62
C PRO A 51 -10.67 -8.63 -6.51
N ARG A 52 -11.13 -9.59 -5.68
CA ARG A 52 -12.04 -9.31 -4.57
C ARG A 52 -11.33 -8.62 -3.41
N TYR A 53 -10.06 -8.94 -3.21
CA TYR A 53 -9.26 -8.46 -2.07
C TYR A 53 -8.11 -7.54 -2.49
N HIS A 54 -7.61 -7.72 -3.71
CA HIS A 54 -6.49 -7.00 -4.30
C HIS A 54 -6.94 -6.25 -5.55
N GLY A 55 -6.38 -5.07 -5.81
CA GLY A 55 -6.76 -4.26 -6.97
C GLY A 55 -8.12 -3.56 -6.81
N GLY A 56 -8.72 -3.20 -7.94
CA GLY A 56 -9.87 -2.30 -7.99
C GLY A 56 -9.44 -0.83 -8.01
N ALA A 57 -10.41 0.07 -8.20
CA ALA A 57 -10.14 1.50 -8.35
C ALA A 57 -9.38 2.08 -7.15
N ASP A 58 -9.67 1.62 -5.93
CA ASP A 58 -9.00 2.05 -4.70
C ASP A 58 -7.60 1.48 -4.51
N LYS A 59 -7.18 0.46 -5.27
CA LYS A 59 -5.88 -0.21 -5.09
C LYS A 59 -5.18 -0.38 -6.43
N ALA A 60 -5.27 0.63 -7.28
CA ALA A 60 -4.74 0.59 -8.64
C ALA A 60 -3.21 0.40 -8.63
N LEU A 61 -2.49 1.16 -7.79
CA LEU A 61 -1.04 1.05 -7.65
C LEU A 61 -0.66 0.89 -6.18
N HIS A 62 0.20 -0.09 -5.88
CA HIS A 62 0.81 -0.26 -4.57
C HIS A 62 2.14 0.49 -4.51
N CYS A 63 2.33 1.31 -3.48
CA CYS A 63 3.55 2.05 -3.19
C CYS A 63 4.24 1.46 -1.96
N TYR A 64 5.57 1.43 -1.99
CA TYR A 64 6.39 1.09 -0.83
C TYR A 64 7.58 2.03 -0.72
N ALA A 65 7.89 2.49 0.48
CA ALA A 65 9.00 3.39 0.71
C ALA A 65 10.34 2.63 0.62
N GLN A 66 11.24 3.12 -0.23
CA GLN A 66 12.55 2.51 -0.48
C GLN A 66 13.39 2.42 0.81
N ALA A 67 13.27 3.41 1.69
CA ALA A 67 14.02 3.47 2.95
C ALA A 67 13.71 2.29 3.90
N HIS A 68 12.52 1.69 3.79
CA HIS A 68 12.12 0.57 4.66
C HIS A 68 12.93 -0.70 4.40
N TYR A 69 13.46 -0.89 3.19
CA TYR A 69 14.29 -2.05 2.89
C TYR A 69 15.54 -2.13 3.77
N ALA A 70 16.16 -0.99 4.09
CA ALA A 70 17.32 -0.96 4.99
C ALA A 70 16.97 -1.43 6.41
N TYR A 71 15.76 -1.14 6.90
CA TYR A 71 15.28 -1.66 8.18
C TYR A 71 15.18 -3.20 8.13
N TRP A 72 14.53 -3.74 7.11
CA TRP A 72 14.31 -5.18 7.02
C TRP A 72 15.59 -5.98 6.74
N GLN A 73 16.50 -5.45 5.92
CA GLN A 73 17.82 -6.04 5.70
C GLN A 73 18.63 -6.13 7.00
N ARG A 74 18.49 -5.18 7.93
CA ARG A 74 19.12 -5.28 9.25
C ARG A 74 18.49 -6.37 10.12
N GLN A 75 17.17 -6.57 10.02
CA GLN A 75 16.48 -7.63 10.78
C GLN A 75 16.76 -9.02 10.21
N PHE A 76 16.91 -9.14 8.89
CA PHE A 76 17.04 -10.41 8.17
C PHE A 76 18.11 -10.32 7.07
N PRO A 77 19.40 -10.22 7.43
CA PRO A 77 20.47 -9.90 6.48
C PRO A 77 20.70 -10.96 5.39
N ALA A 78 20.34 -12.21 5.66
CA ALA A 78 20.50 -13.31 4.70
C ALA A 78 19.34 -13.44 3.70
N ASN A 79 18.25 -12.68 3.88
CA ASN A 79 17.05 -12.87 3.08
C ASN A 79 17.08 -11.99 1.81
N PRO A 80 17.13 -12.58 0.61
CA PRO A 80 17.32 -11.83 -0.64
C PRO A 80 16.06 -11.09 -1.10
N HIS A 81 14.90 -11.33 -0.46
CA HIS A 81 13.64 -10.70 -0.84
C HIS A 81 13.49 -9.27 -0.33
N PHE A 82 14.32 -8.82 0.63
CA PHE A 82 14.34 -7.43 1.09
C PHE A 82 15.07 -6.51 0.10
N ARG A 83 14.47 -6.33 -1.06
CA ARG A 83 14.88 -5.46 -2.16
C ARG A 83 13.63 -4.93 -2.86
N ALA A 84 13.77 -3.89 -3.69
CA ALA A 84 12.68 -3.33 -4.49
C ALA A 84 11.81 -4.43 -5.16
N GLY A 85 10.48 -4.29 -5.05
CA GLY A 85 9.49 -5.29 -5.43
C GLY A 85 9.28 -6.44 -4.43
N GLY A 86 10.00 -6.45 -3.30
CA GLY A 86 9.90 -7.46 -2.26
C GLY A 86 8.52 -7.51 -1.64
N PHE A 87 7.86 -6.37 -1.47
CA PHE A 87 6.51 -6.29 -0.91
C PHE A 87 5.40 -6.32 -1.98
N GLY A 88 5.78 -6.50 -3.24
CA GLY A 88 4.87 -6.58 -4.40
C GLY A 88 4.30 -5.24 -4.83
N GLU A 89 4.98 -4.16 -4.48
CA GLU A 89 4.71 -2.79 -4.92
C GLU A 89 4.89 -2.59 -6.42
N ASN A 90 4.07 -1.71 -6.97
CA ASN A 90 4.22 -1.18 -8.31
C ASN A 90 5.24 -0.05 -8.32
N LEU A 91 5.19 0.83 -7.32
CA LEU A 91 6.05 2.01 -7.23
C LEU A 91 6.97 1.91 -6.02
N CYS A 92 8.28 1.87 -6.28
CA CYS A 92 9.29 2.02 -5.24
C CYS A 92 9.56 3.51 -5.05
N ILE A 93 9.11 4.07 -3.92
CA ILE A 93 9.10 5.51 -3.67
C ILE A 93 10.28 5.90 -2.77
N GLU A 94 11.07 6.89 -3.16
CA GLU A 94 12.15 7.46 -2.36
C GLU A 94 11.81 8.90 -1.94
N GLY A 95 12.01 9.23 -0.66
CA GLY A 95 11.83 10.59 -0.11
C GLY A 95 10.62 10.76 0.82
N THR A 96 9.67 9.81 0.84
CA THR A 96 8.51 9.85 1.73
C THR A 96 8.10 8.46 2.22
N ASP A 97 7.26 8.41 3.25
CA ASP A 97 6.76 7.18 3.90
C ASP A 97 5.39 7.41 4.57
N GLU A 98 4.87 6.40 5.27
CA GLU A 98 3.55 6.40 5.92
C GLU A 98 3.40 7.48 7.00
N TRP A 99 4.50 8.02 7.54
CA TRP A 99 4.47 9.08 8.53
C TRP A 99 4.23 10.45 7.91
N GLN A 100 4.57 10.62 6.63
CA GLN A 100 4.48 11.89 5.92
C GLN A 100 3.36 11.92 4.88
N VAL A 101 2.99 10.76 4.35
CA VAL A 101 1.89 10.61 3.37
C VAL A 101 0.56 10.61 4.11
N CYS A 102 -0.36 11.49 3.69
CA CYS A 102 -1.69 11.60 4.27
C CYS A 102 -2.75 10.93 3.41
N LEU A 103 -3.83 10.47 4.04
CA LEU A 103 -5.02 10.01 3.33
C LEU A 103 -5.54 11.14 2.42
N GLY A 104 -5.90 10.80 1.18
CA GLY A 104 -6.45 11.76 0.23
C GLY A 104 -5.41 12.71 -0.38
N ASP A 105 -4.12 12.57 -0.06
CA ASP A 105 -3.07 13.31 -0.76
C ASP A 105 -3.22 13.09 -2.28
N GLN A 106 -3.23 14.17 -3.05
CA GLN A 106 -3.34 14.14 -4.49
C GLN A 106 -1.99 14.39 -5.12
N TRP A 107 -1.53 13.44 -5.93
CA TRP A 107 -0.19 13.45 -6.51
C TRP A 107 -0.24 13.59 -8.02
N GLN A 108 0.76 14.28 -8.56
CA GLN A 108 1.13 14.17 -9.97
C GLN A 108 2.46 13.42 -10.10
N ILE A 109 2.47 12.42 -10.98
CA ILE A 109 3.66 11.68 -11.38
C ILE A 109 3.59 11.57 -12.90
N GLY A 110 4.64 12.01 -13.60
CA GLY A 110 4.61 12.13 -15.06
C GLY A 110 3.40 12.95 -15.53
N THR A 111 2.57 12.35 -16.38
CA THR A 111 1.32 12.96 -16.87
C THR A 111 0.05 12.45 -16.17
N ALA A 112 0.17 11.50 -15.24
CA ALA A 112 -0.94 10.91 -14.51
C ALA A 112 -1.18 11.62 -13.17
N ARG A 113 -2.42 11.52 -12.66
CA ARG A 113 -2.80 12.03 -11.34
C ARG A 113 -3.42 10.94 -10.49
N PHE A 114 -3.07 10.96 -9.22
CA PHE A 114 -3.43 9.93 -8.25
C PHE A 114 -3.95 10.54 -6.96
N GLU A 115 -4.66 9.73 -6.19
CA GLU A 115 -5.02 10.03 -4.81
C GLU A 115 -4.62 8.87 -3.91
N VAL A 116 -4.05 9.17 -2.74
CA VAL A 116 -3.77 8.19 -1.71
C VAL A 116 -5.07 7.69 -1.11
N SER A 117 -5.43 6.44 -1.38
CA SER A 117 -6.74 5.87 -1.06
C SER A 117 -6.78 5.19 0.30
N GLN A 118 -5.70 4.51 0.68
CA GLN A 118 -5.59 3.77 1.94
C GLN A 118 -4.16 3.27 2.18
N GLY A 119 -3.83 3.03 3.45
CA GLY A 119 -2.68 2.20 3.80
C GLY A 119 -2.86 0.75 3.34
N ARG A 120 -1.75 0.05 3.11
CA ARG A 120 -1.79 -1.36 2.74
C ARG A 120 -1.92 -2.21 4.00
N GLN A 121 -2.85 -3.17 4.01
CA GLN A 121 -2.90 -4.18 5.07
C GLN A 121 -2.06 -5.39 4.63
N PRO A 122 -1.06 -5.82 5.42
CA PRO A 122 -0.28 -7.01 5.10
C PRO A 122 -1.14 -8.28 5.16
N CYS A 123 -0.74 -9.29 4.40
CA CYS A 123 -1.40 -10.60 4.38
C CYS A 123 -0.39 -11.74 4.30
N TRP A 124 -0.83 -12.96 4.62
CA TRP A 124 -0.04 -14.18 4.72
C TRP A 124 0.85 -14.49 3.50
N LYS A 125 0.53 -13.96 2.31
CA LYS A 125 1.40 -14.09 1.13
C LYS A 125 2.81 -13.53 1.37
N LEU A 126 2.97 -12.59 2.31
CA LEU A 126 4.30 -12.14 2.73
C LEU A 126 5.06 -13.22 3.49
N ASN A 127 4.38 -13.98 4.35
CA ASN A 127 5.03 -15.02 5.15
C ASN A 127 5.67 -16.06 4.23
N GLU A 128 4.95 -16.44 3.18
CA GLU A 128 5.42 -17.37 2.16
C GLU A 128 6.53 -16.75 1.29
N ARG A 129 6.36 -15.51 0.82
CA ARG A 129 7.35 -14.85 -0.06
C ARG A 129 8.69 -14.63 0.63
N PHE A 130 8.66 -14.26 1.90
CA PHE A 130 9.86 -13.98 2.67
C PHE A 130 10.34 -15.22 3.44
N GLU A 131 9.61 -16.34 3.40
CA GLU A 131 9.92 -17.55 4.19
C GLU A 131 10.07 -17.26 5.70
N ILE A 132 9.25 -16.33 6.21
CA ILE A 132 9.23 -15.89 7.61
C ILE A 132 7.78 -16.01 8.10
N ALA A 133 7.54 -16.94 9.03
CA ALA A 133 6.20 -17.39 9.40
C ALA A 133 5.24 -16.28 9.86
N ASP A 134 5.77 -15.20 10.45
CA ASP A 134 5.04 -14.07 11.02
C ASP A 134 5.33 -12.74 10.29
N MET A 135 5.84 -12.78 9.04
CA MET A 135 6.25 -11.56 8.33
C MET A 135 5.13 -10.54 8.19
N ALA A 136 3.93 -10.98 7.83
CA ALA A 136 2.76 -10.11 7.67
C ALA A 136 2.40 -9.40 8.98
N GLU A 137 2.53 -10.10 10.12
CA GLU A 137 2.30 -9.52 11.43
C GLU A 137 3.40 -8.51 11.78
N ARG A 138 4.68 -8.82 11.56
CA ARG A 138 5.80 -7.88 11.77
C ARG A 138 5.65 -6.59 10.97
N VAL A 139 5.23 -6.70 9.71
CA VAL A 139 4.96 -5.54 8.84
C VAL A 139 3.82 -4.68 9.40
N GLN A 140 2.81 -5.31 10.00
CA GLN A 140 1.70 -4.58 10.59
C GLN A 140 2.14 -3.82 11.83
N HIS A 141 2.76 -4.51 12.79
CA HIS A 141 3.18 -3.91 14.07
C HIS A 141 4.21 -2.81 13.91
N ASN A 142 5.04 -2.88 12.87
CA ASN A 142 6.05 -1.85 12.62
C ASN A 142 5.56 -0.71 11.70
N LEU A 143 4.31 -0.80 11.22
CA LEU A 143 3.60 0.18 10.38
C LEU A 143 4.27 0.49 9.02
N ARG A 144 5.32 -0.25 8.63
CA ARG A 144 6.01 -0.12 7.32
C ARG A 144 5.30 -0.92 6.27
N CYS A 145 4.03 -0.58 6.06
CA CYS A 145 3.07 -1.38 5.34
C CYS A 145 3.06 -1.10 3.83
N GLY A 146 3.43 0.09 3.39
CA GLY A 146 3.10 0.65 2.09
C GLY A 146 1.68 1.22 2.04
N TRP A 147 1.31 1.74 0.89
CA TRP A 147 -0.01 2.36 0.67
C TRP A 147 -0.48 2.17 -0.77
N TYR A 148 -1.75 2.47 -1.01
CA TYR A 148 -2.36 2.39 -2.32
C TYR A 148 -2.69 3.77 -2.88
N LEU A 149 -2.60 3.85 -4.20
CA LEU A 149 -3.09 4.96 -5.00
C LEU A 149 -4.30 4.51 -5.81
N ARG A 150 -5.32 5.39 -5.88
CA ARG A 150 -6.36 5.36 -6.91
C ARG A 150 -6.00 6.33 -8.03
N VAL A 151 -6.45 6.05 -9.25
CA VAL A 151 -6.16 6.89 -10.42
C VAL A 151 -7.26 7.95 -10.57
N LEU A 152 -6.88 9.23 -10.52
CA LEU A 152 -7.76 10.36 -10.81
C LEU A 152 -7.73 10.74 -12.29
N GLN A 153 -6.55 10.63 -12.91
CA GLN A 153 -6.35 10.90 -14.33
C GLN A 153 -5.32 9.91 -14.89
N THR A 154 -5.68 9.24 -15.98
CA THR A 154 -4.78 8.35 -16.71
C THR A 154 -3.65 9.14 -17.39
N GLY A 155 -2.58 8.44 -17.73
CA GLY A 155 -1.39 9.06 -18.32
C GLY A 155 -0.25 8.07 -18.47
N GLY A 156 0.97 8.60 -18.54
CA GLY A 156 2.21 7.83 -18.58
C GLY A 156 3.12 8.23 -17.42
N ILE A 157 3.79 7.24 -16.85
CA ILE A 157 4.81 7.42 -15.80
C ILE A 157 6.05 6.59 -16.13
N GLN A 158 7.21 6.98 -15.60
CA GLN A 158 8.45 6.23 -15.72
C GLN A 158 9.28 6.33 -14.43
N ALA A 159 10.26 5.42 -14.28
CA ALA A 159 11.26 5.56 -13.25
C ALA A 159 12.03 6.88 -13.42
N GLY A 160 12.33 7.55 -12.30
CA GLY A 160 12.93 8.89 -12.26
C GLY A 160 11.92 10.04 -12.18
N ASP A 161 10.62 9.79 -12.41
CA ASP A 161 9.60 10.82 -12.28
C ASP A 161 9.50 11.32 -10.83
N SER A 162 9.43 12.64 -10.68
CA SER A 162 9.12 13.28 -9.41
C SER A 162 7.66 13.06 -9.01
N VAL A 163 7.43 12.91 -7.71
CA VAL A 163 6.11 12.91 -7.10
C VAL A 163 5.83 14.31 -6.58
N ALA A 164 4.93 15.03 -7.26
CA ALA A 164 4.50 16.35 -6.86
C ALA A 164 3.20 16.28 -6.05
N LEU A 165 3.19 16.86 -4.86
CA LEU A 165 2.00 17.00 -4.03
C LEU A 165 1.14 18.17 -4.56
N LEU A 166 -0.05 17.85 -5.06
CA LEU A 166 -0.99 18.85 -5.59
C LEU A 166 -1.93 19.38 -4.50
N SER A 167 -2.39 18.50 -3.62
CA SER A 167 -3.33 18.81 -2.54
C SER A 167 -3.19 17.82 -1.39
N ARG A 168 -3.44 18.28 -0.17
CA ARG A 168 -3.48 17.50 1.06
C ARG A 168 -4.73 17.86 1.86
N PRO A 169 -5.89 17.25 1.54
CA PRO A 169 -7.15 17.60 2.17
C PRO A 169 -7.25 17.20 3.65
N PHE A 170 -6.48 16.18 4.08
CA PHE A 170 -6.51 15.66 5.46
C PHE A 170 -5.11 15.64 6.10
N PRO A 171 -4.49 16.81 6.36
CA PRO A 171 -3.11 16.90 6.85
C PRO A 171 -2.87 16.25 8.22
N ASP A 172 -3.91 16.17 9.06
CA ASP A 172 -3.84 15.54 10.39
C ASP A 172 -4.03 14.01 10.36
N TRP A 173 -4.09 13.44 9.15
CA TRP A 173 -4.29 12.00 8.90
C TRP A 173 -3.16 11.40 8.06
N PRO A 174 -1.91 11.43 8.57
CA PRO A 174 -0.86 10.59 7.99
C PRO A 174 -1.30 9.13 8.08
N LEU A 175 -0.92 8.34 7.08
CA LEU A 175 -1.36 6.94 6.99
C LEU A 175 -0.95 6.11 8.20
N VAL A 176 0.20 6.43 8.82
CA VAL A 176 0.65 5.80 10.06
C VAL A 176 -0.39 5.88 11.17
N ARG A 177 -1.15 6.99 11.28
CA ARG A 177 -2.19 7.17 12.30
C ARG A 177 -3.33 6.17 12.10
N ILE A 178 -3.78 5.99 10.86
CA ILE A 178 -4.86 5.05 10.55
C ILE A 178 -4.37 3.61 10.69
N LEU A 179 -3.15 3.31 10.23
CA LEU A 179 -2.54 1.99 10.38
C LEU A 179 -2.37 1.63 11.86
N ALA A 180 -1.95 2.57 12.72
CA ALA A 180 -1.84 2.37 14.16
C ALA A 180 -3.20 2.07 14.82
N LEU A 181 -4.28 2.75 14.41
CA LEU A 181 -5.64 2.45 14.89
C LEU A 181 -6.09 1.03 14.52
N ILE A 182 -5.71 0.57 13.32
CA ILE A 182 -5.95 -0.81 12.91
C ILE A 182 -5.13 -1.73 13.82
N ASP A 183 -3.81 -1.55 13.84
CA ASP A 183 -2.83 -2.42 14.51
C ASP A 183 -3.01 -2.53 16.04
N SER A 184 -3.40 -1.44 16.69
CA SER A 184 -3.66 -1.45 18.13
C SER A 184 -4.98 -2.13 18.50
N ARG A 185 -5.77 -2.57 17.51
CA ARG A 185 -7.14 -3.08 17.70
C ARG A 185 -7.98 -2.13 18.57
N SER A 186 -7.84 -0.82 18.33
CA SER A 186 -8.59 0.16 19.11
C SER A 186 -10.08 0.11 18.75
N CYS A 187 -10.91 0.08 19.80
CA CYS A 187 -12.34 0.35 19.75
C CYS A 187 -12.68 1.69 20.44
N ASP A 188 -11.72 2.60 20.58
CA ASP A 188 -11.94 3.92 21.17
C ASP A 188 -12.96 4.71 20.35
N GLU A 189 -14.08 5.07 20.97
CA GLU A 189 -15.22 5.67 20.29
C GLU A 189 -14.86 7.00 19.62
N THR A 190 -14.09 7.85 20.30
CA THR A 190 -13.67 9.15 19.79
C THR A 190 -12.82 8.97 18.53
N ALA A 191 -11.77 8.15 18.60
CA ALA A 191 -10.91 7.89 17.46
C ALA A 191 -11.65 7.23 16.28
N LEU A 192 -12.60 6.34 16.55
CA LEU A 192 -13.43 5.71 15.52
C LEU A 192 -14.36 6.71 14.83
N ARG A 193 -15.01 7.61 15.57
CA ARG A 193 -15.85 8.67 14.99
C ARG A 193 -15.02 9.62 14.13
N GLU A 194 -13.83 9.98 14.60
CA GLU A 194 -12.89 10.81 13.87
C GLU A 194 -12.46 10.17 12.53
N VAL A 195 -12.03 8.91 12.53
CA VAL A 195 -11.59 8.24 11.29
C VAL A 195 -12.76 7.98 10.32
N LEU A 196 -13.97 7.75 10.83
CA LEU A 196 -15.17 7.53 10.01
C LEU A 196 -15.67 8.78 9.27
N ALA A 197 -15.25 9.97 9.70
CA ALA A 197 -15.51 11.22 9.00
C ALA A 197 -14.68 11.39 7.70
N LEU A 198 -13.67 10.54 7.50
CA LEU A 198 -12.80 10.56 6.32
C LEU A 198 -13.43 9.82 5.12
N PRO A 199 -12.99 10.10 3.87
CA PRO A 199 -13.44 9.38 2.66
C PRO A 199 -12.77 8.00 2.52
N LEU A 200 -13.00 7.14 3.51
CA LEU A 200 -12.43 5.79 3.55
C LEU A 200 -12.98 4.89 2.43
N PRO A 201 -12.16 3.98 1.88
CA PRO A 201 -12.65 2.88 1.07
C PRO A 201 -13.70 2.06 1.83
N ALA A 202 -14.68 1.51 1.11
CA ALA A 202 -15.83 0.83 1.71
C ALA A 202 -15.43 -0.26 2.73
N SER A 203 -14.37 -1.02 2.44
CA SER A 203 -13.87 -2.06 3.35
C SER A 203 -13.36 -1.52 4.70
N TRP A 204 -12.72 -0.35 4.72
CA TRP A 204 -12.24 0.28 5.95
C TRP A 204 -13.39 0.93 6.71
N ARG A 205 -14.31 1.58 5.99
CA ARG A 205 -15.53 2.15 6.59
C ARG A 205 -16.33 1.07 7.33
N GLN A 206 -16.65 -0.05 6.67
CA GLN A 206 -17.39 -1.16 7.28
C GLN A 206 -16.68 -1.75 8.50
N MET A 207 -15.35 -1.88 8.46
CA MET A 207 -14.56 -2.37 9.58
C MET A 207 -14.66 -1.43 10.79
N PHE A 208 -14.46 -0.12 10.60
CA PHE A 208 -14.52 0.84 11.70
C PHE A 208 -15.95 1.07 12.21
N GLU A 209 -16.97 1.06 11.35
CA GLU A 209 -18.38 1.09 11.74
C GLU A 209 -18.71 -0.11 12.64
N ARG A 210 -18.29 -1.32 12.24
CA ARG A 210 -18.49 -2.51 13.06
C ARG A 210 -17.79 -2.41 14.41
N ARG A 211 -16.56 -1.89 14.46
CA ARG A 211 -15.86 -1.67 15.74
C ARG A 211 -16.63 -0.68 16.62
N LEU A 212 -17.15 0.40 16.05
CA LEU A 212 -17.91 1.43 16.75
C LEU A 212 -19.24 0.89 17.28
N GLU A 213 -19.95 0.10 16.48
CA GLU A 213 -21.26 -0.49 16.84
C GLU A 213 -21.14 -1.60 17.89
N THR A 214 -20.10 -2.43 17.80
CA THR A 214 -20.00 -3.66 18.60
C THR A 214 -19.00 -3.58 19.74
N GLY A 215 -18.07 -2.62 19.72
CA GLY A 215 -16.93 -2.58 20.63
C GLY A 215 -15.92 -3.72 20.41
N VAL A 216 -16.05 -4.48 19.30
CA VAL A 216 -15.22 -5.66 19.01
C VAL A 216 -14.39 -5.45 17.75
N CYS A 217 -13.09 -5.73 17.85
CA CYS A 217 -12.19 -5.75 16.70
C CYS A 217 -12.29 -7.06 15.92
N GLU A 218 -12.16 -6.96 14.60
CA GLU A 218 -12.09 -8.08 13.69
C GLU A 218 -10.89 -9.00 13.99
N ASP A 219 -11.05 -10.28 13.71
CA ASP A 219 -9.96 -11.25 13.76
C ASP A 219 -9.06 -11.12 12.52
N TRP A 220 -7.75 -11.20 12.74
CA TRP A 220 -6.73 -11.12 11.71
C TRP A 220 -6.12 -12.46 11.35
N GLN A 221 -6.42 -13.53 12.08
CA GLN A 221 -5.76 -14.82 11.94
C GLN A 221 -5.77 -15.29 10.48
N ARG A 222 -6.94 -15.30 9.83
CA ARG A 222 -7.06 -15.63 8.40
C ARG A 222 -6.28 -14.68 7.47
N ARG A 223 -6.23 -13.37 7.76
CA ARG A 223 -5.53 -12.41 6.89
C ARG A 223 -4.01 -12.57 7.02
N LEU A 224 -3.51 -12.67 8.24
CA LEU A 224 -2.07 -12.67 8.55
C LEU A 224 -1.43 -14.04 8.41
N TYR A 225 -2.17 -15.12 8.65
CA TYR A 225 -1.65 -16.50 8.67
C TYR A 225 -2.26 -17.43 7.62
N GLY A 226 -3.38 -17.03 7.02
CA GLY A 226 -4.06 -17.73 5.92
C GLY A 226 -5.09 -18.74 6.39
#